data_AF-A0A7L4UNR8-F1
#
_entry.id   AF-A0A7L4UNR8-F1
#
_cell.length_a   1.000
_cell.length_b   1.000
_cell.length_c   1.000
_cell.angle_alpha   90.00
_cell.angle_beta   90.00
_cell.angle_gamma   90.00
#
_symmetry.space_group_name_H-M   'P 1'
#
loop_
_entity.id
_entity.type
_entity.pdbx_description
1 polymer ?
#
loop_
_entity_poly.entity_id
_entity_poly.type
_entity_poly.pdbx_seq_one_letter_code
_entity_poly.pdbx_strand_id
1 'polypeptide(L)' 'MTKSNSTLYAIFKDGKHLGNEKGKSKIEAIKNYLKSAGYDNLINDLEFINNYSSEKAINGVHHHLVIKRTN' A
#
# COMPACT_ATOMS: atom_id res chain seq x y z
N MET A 1 -7.86 -22.14 -11.79
CA MET A 1 -7.54 -20.71 -11.54
C MET A 1 -7.09 -20.57 -10.09
N THR A 2 -5.79 -20.50 -9.85
CA THR A 2 -5.24 -20.28 -8.50
C THR A 2 -5.55 -18.84 -8.09
N LYS A 3 -6.54 -18.65 -7.22
CA LYS A 3 -6.78 -17.37 -6.53
C LYS A 3 -5.45 -16.99 -5.86
N SER A 4 -4.74 -16.01 -6.40
CA SER A 4 -3.60 -15.43 -5.69
C SER A 4 -4.16 -14.84 -4.39
N ASN A 5 -3.77 -15.39 -3.23
CA ASN A 5 -4.17 -14.93 -1.90
C ASN A 5 -3.57 -13.55 -1.55
N SER A 6 -3.50 -12.63 -2.51
CA SER A 6 -3.04 -11.28 -2.28
C SER A 6 -4.14 -10.44 -1.64
N THR A 7 -3.81 -9.85 -0.49
CA THR A 7 -4.66 -8.90 0.22
C THR A 7 -4.28 -7.50 -0.24
N LEU A 8 -5.26 -6.60 -0.34
CA LEU A 8 -4.98 -5.17 -0.58
C LEU A 8 -4.55 -4.52 0.73
N TYR A 9 -3.45 -3.80 0.71
CA TYR A 9 -2.95 -3.04 1.84
C TYR A 9 -2.88 -1.56 1.51
N ALA A 10 -3.25 -0.71 2.46
CA ALA A 10 -2.95 0.70 2.41
C ALA A 10 -1.52 0.91 2.89
N ILE A 11 -0.74 1.68 2.14
CA ILE A 11 0.65 2.00 2.42
C ILE A 11 0.74 3.42 2.95
N PHE A 12 1.47 3.59 4.04
CA PHE A 12 1.66 4.85 4.72
C PHE A 12 3.15 5.14 4.90
N LYS A 13 3.49 6.43 5.00
CA LYS A 13 4.80 6.91 5.40
C LYS A 13 4.60 8.12 6.30
N ASP A 14 5.27 8.16 7.45
CA ASP A 14 5.14 9.26 8.43
C ASP A 14 3.66 9.56 8.79
N GLY A 15 2.83 8.51 8.87
CA GLY A 15 1.39 8.61 9.14
C GLY A 15 0.52 9.11 7.97
N LYS A 16 1.10 9.44 6.81
CA LYS A 16 0.37 9.87 5.60
C LYS A 16 0.11 8.68 4.69
N HIS A 17 -1.13 8.55 4.21
CA HIS A 17 -1.50 7.56 3.21
C HIS A 17 -0.89 7.93 1.86
N LEU A 18 -0.17 6.99 1.24
CA LEU A 18 0.48 7.19 -0.05
C LEU A 18 -0.23 6.48 -1.19
N GLY A 19 -0.86 5.33 -0.90
CA GLY A 19 -1.50 4.52 -1.92
C GLY A 19 -1.89 3.15 -1.39
N ASN A 20 -2.41 2.32 -2.28
CA ASN A 20 -2.80 0.95 -1.96
C ASN A 20 -2.05 -0.01 -2.87
N GLU A 21 -1.61 -1.13 -2.32
CA GLU A 21 -0.93 -2.16 -3.10
C GLU A 21 -1.30 -3.56 -2.61
N LYS A 22 -1.30 -4.53 -3.54
CA LYS A 22 -1.56 -5.93 -3.24
C LYS A 22 -0.28 -6.62 -2.79
N GLY A 23 -0.42 -7.48 -1.78
CA GLY A 23 0.66 -8.36 -1.35
C GLY A 23 0.13 -9.57 -0.60
N LYS A 24 0.95 -10.62 -0.50
CA LYS A 24 0.67 -11.76 0.40
C LYS A 24 0.87 -11.40 1.87
N SER A 25 1.65 -10.35 2.13
CA SER A 25 1.90 -9.80 3.46
C SER A 25 2.02 -8.28 3.42
N LYS A 26 2.00 -7.65 4.59
CA LYS A 26 2.24 -6.21 4.77
C LYS A 26 3.54 -5.73 4.12
N ILE A 27 4.62 -6.48 4.35
CA ILE A 27 5.96 -6.16 3.84
C ILE A 27 5.99 -6.33 2.31
N GLU A 28 5.38 -7.39 1.79
CA GLU A 28 5.32 -7.60 0.34
C GLU A 28 4.56 -6.47 -0.36
N ALA A 29 3.45 -6.01 0.22
CA ALA A 29 2.71 -4.87 -0.32
C ALA A 29 3.53 -3.57 -0.31
N ILE A 30 4.29 -3.30 0.76
CA ILE A 30 5.22 -2.16 0.81
C ILE A 30 6.28 -2.29 -0.30
N LYS A 31 6.91 -3.45 -0.45
CA LYS A 31 7.94 -3.68 -1.49
C LYS A 31 7.36 -3.51 -2.90
N ASN A 32 6.18 -4.03 -3.16
CA ASN A 32 5.49 -3.87 -4.44
C ASN A 32 5.18 -2.39 -4.73
N TYR A 33 4.72 -1.65 -3.71
CA TYR A 33 4.46 -0.21 -3.83
C TYR A 33 5.75 0.55 -4.15
N LEU A 34 6.84 0.27 -3.42
CA LEU A 34 8.14 0.89 -3.65
C LEU A 34 8.68 0.60 -5.03
N LYS A 35 8.56 -0.65 -5.51
CA LYS A 35 8.93 -1.02 -6.88
C LYS A 35 8.14 -0.24 -7.92
N SER A 36 6.83 -0.14 -7.76
CA SER A 36 5.95 0.65 -8.64
C SER A 36 6.29 2.14 -8.62
N ALA A 37 6.71 2.66 -7.47
CA ALA A 37 7.17 4.05 -7.30
C ALA A 37 8.62 4.30 -7.79
N GLY A 38 9.31 3.29 -8.37
CA GLY A 38 10.66 3.44 -8.93
C GLY A 38 11.80 3.19 -7.95
N TYR A 39 11.54 2.71 -6.74
CA TYR A 39 12.54 2.43 -5.71
C TYR A 39 13.01 0.97 -5.69
N ASP A 40 13.02 0.27 -6.83
CA ASP A 40 13.38 -1.16 -6.92
C ASP A 40 14.77 -1.45 -6.31
N ASN A 41 15.71 -0.50 -6.41
CA ASN A 41 17.05 -0.62 -5.83
C ASN A 41 17.08 -0.56 -4.29
N LEU A 42 16.02 -0.06 -3.65
CA LEU A 42 15.93 0.15 -2.20
C LEU A 42 14.99 -0.83 -1.50
N ILE A 43 14.36 -1.77 -2.21
CA ILE A 43 13.40 -2.73 -1.62
C ILE A 43 14.04 -3.81 -0.73
N ASN A 44 15.37 -3.86 -0.69
CA ASN A 44 16.16 -4.72 0.18
C ASN A 44 16.81 -3.96 1.34
N ASP A 45 16.71 -2.63 1.34
CA ASP A 45 17.16 -1.78 2.44
C ASP A 45 16.09 -1.78 3.54
N LEU A 46 16.37 -2.50 4.63
CA LEU A 46 15.48 -2.62 5.78
C LEU A 46 15.23 -1.28 6.46
N GLU A 47 16.24 -0.41 6.57
CA GLU A 47 16.06 0.91 7.17
C GLU A 47 15.14 1.77 6.32
N PHE A 48 15.29 1.71 5.00
CA PHE A 48 14.40 2.42 4.08
C PHE A 48 12.96 1.93 4.19
N ILE A 49 12.74 0.60 4.17
CA ILE A 49 11.41 -0.02 4.25
C ILE A 49 10.73 0.28 5.58
N ASN A 50 11.49 0.34 6.68
CA ASN A 50 10.94 0.62 8.02
C ASN A 50 10.34 2.02 8.17
N ASN A 51 10.65 2.95 7.24
CA ASN A 51 9.97 4.24 7.19
C ASN A 51 8.52 4.14 6.67
N TYR A 52 8.13 2.99 6.14
CA TYR A 52 6.79 2.73 5.63
C TYR A 52 6.04 1.77 6.55
N SER A 53 4.75 1.98 6.66
CA SER A 53 3.85 1.06 7.33
C SER A 53 2.72 0.63 6.40
N SER A 54 2.10 -0.50 6.70
CA SER A 54 0.94 -0.94 5.95
C SER A 54 -0.11 -1.61 6.81
N GLU A 55 -1.35 -1.41 6.40
CA GLU A 55 -2.54 -1.94 7.04
C GLU A 55 -3.44 -2.59 6.01
N LYS A 56 -4.19 -3.63 6.39
CA LYS A 56 -5.15 -4.25 5.48
C LYS A 56 -6.16 -3.17 5.09
N ALA A 57 -6.32 -2.93 3.79
CA ALA A 57 -7.31 -1.98 3.31
C ALA A 57 -8.70 -2.55 3.63
N ILE A 58 -9.40 -1.93 4.57
CA ILE A 58 -10.74 -2.37 4.97
C ILE A 58 -11.68 -2.13 3.77
N ASN A 59 -12.37 -3.20 3.34
CA ASN A 59 -13.34 -3.21 2.24
C ASN A 59 -12.84 -2.94 0.80
N GLY A 60 -11.54 -2.95 0.50
CA GLY A 60 -11.10 -2.70 -0.88
C GLY A 60 -11.55 -1.35 -1.45
N VAL A 61 -11.99 -0.43 -0.58
CA VAL A 61 -12.46 0.90 -0.97
C VAL A 61 -11.24 1.79 -1.08
N HIS A 62 -10.86 2.07 -2.32
CA HIS A 62 -10.16 3.30 -2.64
C HIS A 62 -11.02 4.44 -2.11
N HIS A 63 -10.56 5.20 -1.12
CA HIS A 63 -11.28 6.37 -0.61
C HIS A 63 -11.39 7.40 -1.75
N HIS A 64 -12.36 7.21 -2.64
CA HIS A 64 -12.86 8.26 -3.49
C HIS A 64 -13.60 9.18 -2.53
N LEU A 65 -12.95 10.28 -2.15
CA LEU A 65 -13.59 11.36 -1.41
C LEU A 65 -14.78 11.84 -2.26
N VAL A 66 -15.97 11.30 -2.01
CA VAL A 66 -17.20 11.82 -2.58
C VAL A 66 -17.46 13.13 -1.84
N ILE A 67 -16.96 14.23 -2.41
CA ILE A 67 -17.30 15.57 -1.94
C ILE A 67 -18.79 15.73 -2.20
N LYS A 68 -19.62 15.51 -1.19
CA LYS A 68 -21.03 15.91 -1.26
C LYS A 68 -21.05 17.43 -1.34
N ARG A 69 -21.25 17.97 -2.56
CA ARG A 69 -21.71 19.34 -2.73
C ARG A 69 -23.14 19.40 -2.19
N THR A 70 -23.29 19.95 -0.99
CA THR A 70 -24.58 20.48 -0.52
C THR A 70 -24.96 21.66 -1.40
N ASN A 71 -26.11 21.54 -2.07
CA ASN A 71 -26.84 22.65 -2.67
C ASN A 71 -27.47 23.54 -1.60
#